data_AF-A0A7C3SDH6-F1
#
_entry.id   AF-A0A7C3SDH6-F1
#
_cell.length_a   1.000
_cell.length_b   1.000
_cell.length_c   1.000
_cell.angle_alpha   90.00
_cell.angle_beta   90.00
_cell.angle_gamma   90.00
#
_symmetry.space_group_name_H-M   'P 1'
#
loop_
_entity.id
_entity.type
_entity.pdbx_description
1 polymer ?
#
loop_
_entity_poly.entity_id
_entity_poly.type
_entity_poly.pdbx_seq_one_letter_code
_entity_poly.pdbx_strand_id
1 'polypeptide(L)'
;MGLAVYTQFIVDLLAFFAVYLILALSLNLEFGYTGLPNFGKVLLVAGGAYIVAAFSGRFSQLVLNAAIGKDFIKDNAAVMAEVNTRFSQEIYAALLVFFTTIILAALIGGVLGYLASYPAIRLREDYLGMT
;
A
#
# COMPACT_ATOMS: atom_id res chain seq x y z
N MET A 1 0.25 29.60 -8.11
CA MET A 1 -0.69 28.48 -8.28
C MET A 1 -0.15 27.39 -9.21
N GLY A 2 0.30 27.68 -10.44
CA GLY A 2 0.80 26.66 -11.37
C GLY A 2 1.97 25.80 -10.84
N LEU A 3 2.99 26.43 -10.23
CA LEU A 3 4.15 25.72 -9.66
C LEU A 3 3.79 24.63 -8.65
N ALA A 4 2.83 24.90 -7.75
CA ALA A 4 2.41 23.92 -6.75
C ALA A 4 1.71 22.69 -7.37
N VAL A 5 0.96 22.89 -8.45
CA VAL A 5 0.29 21.80 -9.18
C VAL A 5 1.33 20.89 -9.83
N TYR A 6 2.36 21.46 -10.47
CA TYR A 6 3.44 20.67 -11.07
C TYR A 6 4.25 19.91 -10.03
N THR A 7 4.56 20.53 -8.88
CA THR A 7 5.27 19.85 -7.79
C THR A 7 4.45 18.68 -7.25
N GLN A 8 3.15 18.88 -6.98
CA GLN A 8 2.27 17.81 -6.51
C GLN A 8 2.21 16.65 -7.51
N PHE A 9 2.05 16.97 -8.80
CA PHE A 9 2.04 15.96 -9.86
C PHE A 9 3.34 15.15 -9.90
N ILE A 10 4.50 15.80 -9.79
CA ILE A 10 5.80 15.11 -9.79
C ILE A 10 5.92 14.21 -8.56
N VAL A 11 5.51 14.68 -7.38
CA VAL A 11 5.55 13.88 -6.14
C VAL A 11 4.66 12.64 -6.27
N ASP A 12 3.43 12.80 -6.77
CA ASP A 12 2.49 11.70 -6.97
C ASP A 12 3.01 10.69 -8.01
N LEU A 13 3.58 11.19 -9.11
CA LEU A 13 4.21 10.36 -10.14
C LEU A 13 5.40 9.58 -9.59
N LEU A 14 6.28 10.24 -8.83
CA LEU A 14 7.45 9.61 -8.22
C LEU A 14 7.04 8.59 -7.16
N ALA A 15 6.02 8.87 -6.35
CA ALA A 15 5.50 7.93 -5.37
C ALA A 15 4.94 6.67 -6.04
N PHE A 16 4.13 6.83 -7.10
CA PHE A 16 3.62 5.70 -7.88
C PHE A 16 4.75 4.92 -8.54
N PHE A 17 5.67 5.60 -9.22
CA PHE A 17 6.83 4.97 -9.86
C PHE A 17 7.71 4.21 -8.87
N ALA A 18 7.99 4.79 -7.70
CA ALA A 18 8.84 4.19 -6.68
C ALA A 18 8.27 2.85 -6.18
N VAL A 19 6.96 2.74 -6.01
CA VAL A 19 6.32 1.47 -5.61
C VAL A 19 6.59 0.40 -6.66
N TYR A 20 6.35 0.66 -7.95
CA TYR A 20 6.61 -0.32 -9.01
C TYR A 20 8.10 -0.60 -9.22
N LEU A 21 8.96 0.40 -9.04
CA LEU A 21 10.41 0.23 -9.10
C LEU A 21 10.89 -0.75 -8.01
N ILE A 22 10.41 -0.60 -6.77
CA ILE A 22 10.72 -1.52 -5.67
C ILE A 22 10.29 -2.95 -6.02
N LEU A 23 9.09 -3.12 -6.59
CA LEU A 23 8.59 -4.44 -7.01
C LEU A 23 9.44 -5.06 -8.12
N ALA A 24 9.79 -4.28 -9.14
CA ALA A 24 10.61 -4.73 -10.26
C ALA A 24 12.03 -5.08 -9.82
N LEU A 25 12.66 -4.26 -8.98
CA LEU A 25 13.98 -4.53 -8.42
C LEU A 25 13.95 -5.79 -7.54
N SER A 26 12.95 -5.93 -6.68
CA SER A 26 12.79 -7.12 -5.84
C SER A 26 12.59 -8.39 -6.67
N LEU A 27 11.84 -8.35 -7.77
CA LEU A 27 11.69 -9.48 -8.70
C LEU A 27 12.99 -9.80 -9.45
N ASN A 28 13.72 -8.78 -9.91
CA ASN A 28 15.02 -8.98 -10.55
C ASN A 28 16.03 -9.61 -9.59
N LEU A 29 16.03 -9.21 -8.31
CA LEU A 29 16.88 -9.82 -7.29
C LEU A 29 16.54 -11.30 -7.08
N GLU A 30 15.27 -11.65 -6.93
CA GLU A 30 14.84 -13.04 -6.71
C GLU A 30 14.98 -13.89 -7.98
N PHE A 31 14.25 -13.57 -9.03
CA PHE A 31 14.20 -14.41 -10.22
C PHE A 31 15.37 -14.15 -11.17
N GLY A 32 15.75 -12.88 -11.36
CA GLY A 32 16.80 -12.51 -12.30
C GLY A 32 18.21 -12.94 -11.85
N TYR A 33 18.58 -12.67 -10.61
CA TYR A 33 19.92 -12.97 -10.10
C TYR A 33 20.04 -14.31 -9.37
N THR A 34 19.03 -14.69 -8.57
CA THR A 34 19.09 -15.95 -7.80
C THR A 34 18.41 -17.13 -8.49
N GLY A 35 17.66 -16.89 -9.58
CA GLY A 35 16.93 -17.94 -10.30
C GLY A 35 15.75 -18.52 -9.53
N LEU A 36 15.34 -17.90 -8.41
CA LEU A 36 14.24 -18.36 -7.57
C LEU A 36 12.94 -17.68 -8.00
N PRO A 37 11.99 -18.38 -8.66
CA PRO A 37 10.74 -17.74 -9.03
C PRO A 37 9.85 -17.52 -7.82
N ASN A 38 9.23 -16.34 -7.78
CA ASN A 38 8.28 -15.96 -6.76
C ASN A 38 6.90 -15.72 -7.38
N PHE A 39 6.10 -16.80 -7.46
CA PHE A 39 4.75 -16.77 -8.02
C PHE A 39 3.73 -16.03 -7.15
N GLY A 40 4.02 -15.86 -5.85
CA GLY A 40 3.10 -15.26 -4.88
C GLY A 40 3.21 -13.74 -4.76
N LYS A 41 4.32 -13.12 -5.18
CA LYS A 41 4.65 -11.72 -4.86
C LYS A 41 3.54 -10.72 -5.17
N VAL A 42 2.91 -10.83 -6.35
CA VAL A 42 1.85 -9.91 -6.77
C VAL A 42 0.63 -9.99 -5.83
N LEU A 43 0.26 -11.19 -5.38
CA LEU A 43 -0.84 -11.39 -4.43
C LEU A 43 -0.58 -10.69 -3.10
N LEU A 44 0.66 -10.79 -2.59
CA LEU A 44 1.06 -10.18 -1.30
C LEU A 44 0.96 -8.66 -1.36
N VAL A 45 1.51 -8.10 -2.43
CA VAL A 45 1.57 -6.65 -2.65
C VAL A 45 0.18 -6.10 -2.89
N ALA A 46 -0.60 -6.73 -3.77
CA ALA A 46 -1.96 -6.30 -4.06
C ALA A 46 -2.87 -6.40 -2.83
N GLY A 47 -2.77 -7.50 -2.08
CA GLY A 47 -3.56 -7.71 -0.86
C GLY A 47 -3.32 -6.63 0.20
N GLY A 48 -2.05 -6.32 0.50
CA GLY A 48 -1.71 -5.23 1.41
C GLY A 48 -2.18 -3.86 0.89
N ALA A 49 -1.97 -3.58 -0.40
CA ALA A 49 -2.34 -2.31 -1.01
C ALA A 49 -3.86 -2.07 -0.99
N TYR A 50 -4.67 -3.07 -1.34
CA TYR A 50 -6.13 -2.92 -1.34
C TYR A 50 -6.70 -2.71 0.06
N ILE A 51 -6.18 -3.41 1.08
CA ILE A 51 -6.66 -3.24 2.45
C ILE A 51 -6.29 -1.85 2.98
N VAL A 52 -5.05 -1.40 2.79
CA VAL A 52 -4.66 -0.04 3.21
C VAL A 52 -5.42 1.04 2.45
N ALA A 53 -5.66 0.88 1.15
CA ALA A 53 -6.44 1.82 0.37
C ALA A 53 -7.88 1.97 0.89
N ALA A 54 -8.52 0.85 1.26
CA ALA A 54 -9.89 0.86 1.79
C ALA A 54 -9.99 1.34 3.25
N PHE A 55 -8.93 1.13 4.04
CA PHE A 55 -8.89 1.42 5.47
C PHE A 55 -8.45 2.85 5.80
N SER A 56 -7.37 3.33 5.15
CA SER A 56 -6.64 4.54 5.57
C SER A 56 -7.52 5.80 5.63
N GLY A 57 -8.34 6.05 4.62
CA GLY A 57 -9.19 7.25 4.59
C GLY A 57 -10.30 7.24 5.65
N ARG A 58 -10.97 6.10 5.86
CA ARG A 58 -12.01 5.95 6.91
C ARG A 58 -11.41 6.05 8.30
N PHE A 59 -10.25 5.43 8.49
CA PHE A 59 -9.53 5.48 9.74
C PHE A 59 -9.06 6.91 10.05
N SER A 60 -8.56 7.63 9.05
CA SER A 60 -8.18 9.04 9.18
C SER A 60 -9.37 9.92 9.56
N GLN A 61 -10.53 9.71 8.92
CA GLN A 61 -11.77 10.41 9.26
C GLN A 61 -12.16 10.18 10.72
N LEU A 62 -12.06 8.93 11.19
CA LEU A 62 -12.37 8.53 12.57
C LEU A 62 -11.41 9.13 13.59
N VAL A 63 -10.09 8.99 13.38
CA VAL A 63 -9.07 9.46 14.32
C VAL A 63 -9.12 10.98 14.49
N LEU A 64 -9.33 11.71 13.39
CA LEU A 64 -9.34 13.17 13.40
C LEU A 64 -10.71 13.76 13.72
N ASN A 65 -11.77 12.95 13.86
CA ASN A 65 -13.16 13.42 13.89
C ASN A 65 -13.47 14.41 12.74
N ALA A 66 -12.94 14.10 11.55
CA ALA A 66 -13.10 14.94 10.37
C ALA A 66 -14.45 14.67 9.70
N ALA A 67 -15.08 15.71 9.14
CA ALA A 67 -16.29 15.57 8.32
C ALA A 67 -17.40 14.75 8.99
N ILE A 68 -17.72 15.07 10.25
CA ILE A 68 -18.74 14.38 11.06
C ILE A 68 -20.08 14.40 10.33
N GLY A 69 -20.69 13.22 10.15
CA GLY A 69 -21.98 13.06 9.48
C GLY A 69 -21.93 12.95 7.96
N LYS A 70 -20.75 13.09 7.32
CA LYS A 70 -20.57 12.82 5.89
C LYS A 70 -20.21 11.36 5.63
N ASP A 71 -20.76 10.83 4.55
CA ASP A 71 -20.47 9.48 4.09
C ASP A 71 -19.12 9.47 3.34
N PHE A 72 -18.17 8.66 3.81
CA PHE A 72 -16.82 8.57 3.22
C PHE A 72 -16.83 8.20 1.73
N ILE A 73 -17.79 7.39 1.29
CA ILE A 73 -17.89 6.91 -0.09
C ILE A 73 -18.51 7.99 -0.98
N LYS A 74 -19.58 8.63 -0.52
CA LYS A 74 -20.31 9.64 -1.33
C LYS A 74 -19.59 10.98 -1.37
N ASP A 75 -19.05 11.43 -0.23
CA ASP A 75 -18.44 12.74 -0.06
C ASP A 75 -16.91 12.68 0.03
N ASN A 76 -16.30 11.67 -0.60
CA ASN A 76 -14.88 11.33 -0.44
C ASN A 76 -13.94 12.54 -0.58
N ALA A 77 -14.12 13.33 -1.63
CA ALA A 77 -13.28 14.50 -1.89
C ALA A 77 -13.37 15.55 -0.77
N ALA A 78 -14.57 15.78 -0.23
CA ALA A 78 -14.77 16.72 0.87
C ALA A 78 -14.18 16.20 2.18
N VAL A 79 -14.34 14.90 2.46
CA VAL A 79 -13.76 14.25 3.65
C VAL A 79 -12.23 14.31 3.61
N MET A 80 -11.62 13.95 2.47
CA MET A 80 -10.16 13.93 2.33
C MET A 80 -9.54 15.33 2.35
N ALA A 81 -10.23 16.35 1.82
CA ALA A 81 -9.78 17.74 1.93
C ALA A 81 -9.71 18.21 3.40
N GLU A 82 -10.70 17.85 4.20
CA GLU A 82 -10.72 18.17 5.63
C GLU A 82 -9.66 17.39 6.41
N VAL A 83 -9.50 16.10 6.13
CA VAL A 83 -8.46 15.24 6.71
C VAL A 83 -7.06 15.82 6.46
N ASN A 84 -6.76 16.23 5.22
CA ASN A 84 -5.46 16.82 4.87
C ASN A 84 -5.20 18.14 5.62
N THR A 85 -6.24 18.95 5.80
CA THR A 85 -6.14 20.20 6.56
C THR A 85 -5.83 19.92 8.03
N ARG A 86 -6.49 18.94 8.65
CA ARG A 86 -6.25 18.56 10.05
C ARG A 86 -4.89 17.89 10.26
N PHE A 87 -4.42 17.06 9.32
CA PHE A 87 -3.07 16.49 9.40
C PHE A 87 -1.97 17.55 9.39
N SER A 88 -2.19 18.69 8.74
CA SER A 88 -1.26 19.81 8.75
C SER A 88 -1.16 20.49 10.13
N GLN A 89 -2.16 20.29 10.99
CA GLN A 89 -2.24 20.85 12.34
C GLN A 89 -1.81 19.84 13.41
N GLU A 90 -2.09 18.55 13.20
CA GLU A 90 -1.85 17.48 14.17
C GLU A 90 -0.91 16.39 13.63
N ILE A 91 0.39 16.66 13.71
CA ILE A 91 1.45 15.73 13.27
C ILE A 91 1.37 14.35 13.93
N TYR A 92 0.98 14.30 15.22
CA TYR A 92 0.88 13.04 15.96
C TYR A 92 -0.23 12.12 15.40
N ALA A 93 -1.37 12.69 15.00
CA ALA A 93 -2.45 11.94 14.37
C ALA A 93 -2.02 11.41 12.99
N ALA A 94 -1.28 12.21 12.22
CA ALA A 94 -0.72 11.77 10.94
C ALA A 94 0.24 10.59 11.10
N LEU A 95 1.16 10.67 12.08
CA LEU A 95 2.09 9.58 12.39
C LEU A 95 1.36 8.33 12.87
N LEU A 96 0.33 8.46 13.70
CA LEU A 96 -0.49 7.34 14.15
C LEU A 96 -1.13 6.61 12.97
N VAL A 97 -1.77 7.33 12.05
CA VAL A 97 -2.35 6.75 10.84
C VAL A 97 -1.29 6.09 9.96
N PHE A 98 -0.14 6.73 9.78
CA PHE A 98 0.97 6.20 9.00
C PHE A 98 1.49 4.86 9.56
N PHE A 99 1.86 4.80 10.85
CA PHE A 99 2.35 3.55 11.43
C PHE A 99 1.28 2.46 11.49
N THR A 100 0.02 2.82 11.77
CA THR A 100 -1.08 1.85 11.80
C THR A 100 -1.30 1.22 10.44
N THR A 101 -1.25 2.00 9.35
CA THR A 101 -1.41 1.49 8.00
C THR A 101 -0.24 0.62 7.55
N ILE A 102 1.00 0.94 7.94
CA ILE A 102 2.18 0.08 7.70
C ILE A 102 2.04 -1.25 8.43
N ILE A 103 1.69 -1.23 9.71
CA ILE A 103 1.51 -2.45 10.51
C ILE A 103 0.41 -3.31 9.89
N LEU A 104 -0.72 -2.70 9.50
CA LEU A 104 -1.82 -3.41 8.86
C LEU A 104 -1.39 -4.02 7.52
N ALA A 105 -0.68 -3.27 6.66
CA ALA A 105 -0.15 -3.81 5.41
C ALA A 105 0.77 -5.00 5.64
N ALA A 106 1.69 -4.90 6.59
CA ALA A 106 2.64 -5.96 6.91
C ALA A 106 1.95 -7.22 7.44
N LEU A 107 0.97 -7.06 8.34
CA LEU A 107 0.18 -8.17 8.88
C LEU A 107 -0.61 -8.88 7.78
N ILE A 108 -1.35 -8.13 6.95
CA ILE A 108 -2.13 -8.68 5.86
C ILE A 108 -1.23 -9.36 4.83
N GLY A 109 -0.16 -8.68 4.40
CA GLY A 109 0.81 -9.24 3.46
C GLY A 109 1.46 -10.52 4.00
N GLY A 110 1.78 -10.54 5.29
CA GLY A 110 2.32 -11.71 5.98
C GLY A 110 1.32 -12.87 6.05
N VAL A 111 0.06 -12.61 6.39
CA VAL A 111 -1.00 -13.63 6.41
C VAL A 111 -1.25 -14.19 5.02
N LEU A 112 -1.37 -13.33 4.00
CA LEU A 112 -1.51 -13.78 2.61
C LEU A 112 -0.28 -14.56 2.14
N GLY A 113 0.91 -14.19 2.59
CA GLY A 113 2.17 -14.89 2.32
C GLY A 113 2.19 -16.27 2.92
N TYR A 114 1.79 -16.37 4.18
CA TYR A 114 1.66 -17.64 4.87
C TYR A 114 0.64 -18.55 4.17
N LEU A 115 -0.53 -18.04 3.81
CA LEU A 115 -1.55 -18.81 3.10
C LEU A 115 -1.09 -19.24 1.71
N ALA A 116 -0.39 -18.37 0.97
CA ALA A 116 0.14 -18.67 -0.35
C ALA A 116 1.32 -19.67 -0.31
N SER A 117 2.02 -19.80 0.82
CA SER A 117 3.09 -20.79 0.98
C SER A 117 2.56 -22.23 0.92
N TYR A 118 1.32 -22.46 1.35
CA TYR A 118 0.72 -23.80 1.40
C TYR A 118 0.58 -24.47 0.02
N PRO A 119 0.01 -23.82 -1.02
CA PRO A 119 0.05 -24.38 -2.38
C PRO A 119 1.45 -24.36 -2.99
N ALA A 120 2.30 -23.38 -2.64
CA ALA A 120 3.65 -23.27 -3.20
C ALA A 120 4.54 -24.47 -2.85
N ILE A 121 4.44 -24.99 -1.62
CA ILE A 121 5.19 -26.19 -1.17
C ILE A 121 4.79 -27.46 -1.95
N ARG A 122 3.59 -27.47 -2.54
CA ARG A 122 3.09 -28.62 -3.32
C ARG A 122 3.59 -28.65 -4.77
N LEU A 123 4.29 -27.60 -5.22
CA LEU A 123 4.88 -27.55 -6.56
C LEU A 123 6.18 -28.36 -6.59
N ARG A 124 6.32 -29.21 -7.60
CA ARG A 124 7.56 -29.95 -7.88
C ARG A 124 8.57 -29.05 -8.60
N GLU A 125 9.85 -29.40 -8.49
CA GLU A 125 11.02 -28.72 -9.08
C GLU A 125 10.80 -28.35 -10.56
N ASP A 126 10.16 -29.24 -11.33
CA ASP A 126 9.81 -29.04 -12.74
C ASP A 126 8.88 -27.84 -13.02
N TYR A 127 8.07 -27.44 -12.04
CA TYR A 127 7.16 -26.28 -12.14
C TYR A 127 7.78 -24.99 -11.62
N LEU A 128 8.95 -25.09 -10.97
CA LEU A 128 9.66 -23.97 -10.34
C LEU A 128 10.80 -23.45 -11.22
N GLY A 129 10.96 -23.92 -12.46
CA GLY A 129 11.96 -23.40 -13.39
C GLY A 129 13.41 -23.44 -12.88
N MET A 130 13.68 -24.23 -11.85
CA MET A 130 15.02 -24.47 -11.31
C MET A 130 15.67 -25.56 -12.17
N THR A 131 16.78 -25.23 -12.83
CA THR A 131 17.61 -26.17 -13.60
C THR A 131 18.85 -26.57 -12.82
#